data_AF-A0A0D2S8P0-F1
#
_entry.id   AF-A0A0D2S8P0-F1
#
_cell.length_a   1.000
_cell.length_b   1.000
_cell.length_c   1.000
_cell.angle_alpha   90.00
_cell.angle_beta   90.00
_cell.angle_gamma   90.00
#
_symmetry.space_group_name_H-M   'P 1'
#
loop_
_entity.id
_entity.type
_entity.pdbx_description
1 polymer ?
#
loop_
_entity_poly.entity_id
_entity_poly.type
_entity_poly.pdbx_seq_one_letter_code
_entity_poly.pdbx_strand_id
1 'polypeptide(L)'
;MFLPFSLSFDALGESLLIQEADSEPPHKMDENMWKNREHIEEILFLLERPHWPSVLQQSSTAEVAEFATTLGQLKDKFQATLRILESFQSKNSERVFNT
;
A
#
# COMPACT_ATOMS: atom_id res chain seq x y z
N MET A 1 24.27 32.38 33.71
CA MET A 1 22.81 32.38 33.98
C MET A 1 22.14 32.08 32.65
N PHE A 2 21.40 30.97 32.56
CA PHE A 2 20.94 30.33 31.32
C PHE A 2 19.51 30.78 30.91
N LEU A 3 19.39 31.17 29.63
CA LEU A 3 18.30 31.08 28.62
C LEU A 3 16.87 31.61 28.92
N PRO A 4 16.12 31.98 27.86
CA PRO A 4 15.24 30.98 27.27
C PRO A 4 15.29 30.95 25.73
N PHE A 5 15.75 29.84 25.17
CA PHE A 5 15.66 29.51 23.74
C PHE A 5 14.59 28.42 23.49
N SER A 6 13.61 28.30 24.40
CA SER A 6 12.65 27.19 24.42
C SER A 6 11.24 27.56 23.94
N LEU A 7 10.94 28.84 23.70
CA LEU A 7 9.57 29.30 23.39
C LEU A 7 9.14 29.07 21.92
N SER A 8 10.03 28.65 21.02
CA SER A 8 9.73 28.53 19.59
C SER A 8 9.39 27.12 19.12
N PHE A 9 9.71 26.08 19.89
CA PHE A 9 9.48 24.69 19.50
C PHE A 9 8.04 24.24 19.80
N ASP A 10 7.50 24.64 20.97
CA ASP A 10 6.14 24.27 21.39
C ASP A 10 5.07 24.92 20.51
N ALA A 11 5.26 26.19 20.11
CA ALA A 11 4.33 26.90 19.23
C ALA A 11 4.20 26.27 17.83
N LEU A 12 5.31 25.71 17.31
CA LEU A 12 5.31 25.01 16.02
C LEU A 12 4.58 23.66 16.13
N GLY A 13 4.79 22.95 17.25
CA GLY A 13 4.09 21.70 17.57
C GLY A 13 2.59 21.89 17.73
N GLU A 14 2.17 22.94 18.45
CA GLU A 14 0.75 23.29 18.61
C GLU A 14 0.11 23.64 17.27
N SER A 15 0.80 24.41 16.41
CA SER A 15 0.30 24.73 15.07
C SER A 15 0.13 23.49 14.19
N LEU A 16 1.01 22.50 14.31
CA LEU A 16 0.89 21.22 13.60
C LEU A 16 -0.27 20.38 14.12
N LEU A 17 -0.48 20.36 15.44
CA LEU A 17 -1.61 19.65 16.04
C LEU A 17 -2.96 20.29 15.68
N ILE A 18 -3.02 21.62 15.60
CA ILE A 18 -4.21 22.35 15.12
C ILE A 18 -4.45 22.04 13.64
N GLN A 19 -3.40 22.06 12.82
CA GLN A 19 -3.50 21.72 11.39
C GLN A 19 -3.96 20.27 11.17
N GLU A 20 -3.47 19.32 11.97
CA GLU A 20 -3.91 17.93 11.94
C GLU A 20 -5.36 17.79 12.42
N ALA A 21 -5.76 18.53 13.46
CA ALA A 21 -7.13 18.53 13.95
C ALA A 21 -8.13 19.14 12.96
N ASP A 22 -7.69 20.12 12.16
CA ASP A 22 -8.47 20.75 11.09
C ASP A 22 -8.43 19.94 9.77
N SER A 23 -7.59 18.91 9.68
CA SER A 23 -7.51 18.05 8.51
C SER A 23 -8.73 17.11 8.45
N GLU A 24 -9.12 16.74 7.23
CA GLU A 24 -10.19 15.75 7.06
C GLU A 24 -9.71 14.41 7.65
N PRO A 25 -10.44 13.83 8.62
CA PRO A 25 -10.00 12.60 9.28
C PRO A 25 -9.71 11.53 8.22
N PRO A 26 -8.55 10.85 8.28
CA PRO A 26 -8.25 9.77 7.34
C PRO A 26 -9.42 8.80 7.32
N HIS A 27 -10.03 8.61 6.15
CA HIS A 27 -11.18 7.73 6.03
C HIS A 27 -10.78 6.34 6.50
N LYS A 28 -11.44 5.83 7.56
CA LYS A 28 -11.22 4.48 8.06
C LYS A 28 -11.58 3.51 6.95
N MET A 29 -10.56 2.90 6.35
CA MET A 29 -10.74 1.77 5.46
C MET A 29 -11.21 0.58 6.30
N ASP A 30 -12.25 -0.12 5.83
CA ASP A 30 -12.69 -1.36 6.45
C ASP A 30 -11.51 -2.35 6.59
N GLU A 31 -11.40 -3.01 7.73
CA GLU A 31 -10.24 -3.86 8.06
C GLU A 31 -10.10 -5.02 7.05
N ASN A 32 -11.20 -5.60 6.58
CA ASN A 32 -11.16 -6.66 5.59
C ASN A 32 -10.71 -6.10 4.23
N MET A 33 -11.16 -4.90 3.87
CA MET A 33 -10.73 -4.22 2.65
C MET A 33 -9.24 -3.87 2.67
N TRP A 34 -8.71 -3.46 3.82
CA TRP A 34 -7.29 -3.22 4.01
C TRP A 34 -6.48 -4.51 3.88
N LYS A 35 -6.88 -5.59 4.58
CA LYS A 35 -6.20 -6.90 4.50
C LYS A 35 -6.23 -7.48 3.10
N ASN A 36 -7.34 -7.32 2.37
CA ASN A 36 -7.42 -7.75 0.97
C ASN A 36 -6.40 -7.01 0.09
N ARG A 37 -6.23 -5.69 0.32
CA ARG A 37 -5.22 -4.89 -0.39
C ARG A 37 -3.80 -5.37 -0.04
N GLU A 38 -3.50 -5.52 1.24
CA GLU A 38 -2.21 -5.99 1.75
C GLU A 38 -1.83 -7.37 1.16
N HIS A 39 -2.76 -8.34 1.19
CA HIS A 39 -2.51 -9.67 0.62
C HIS A 39 -2.21 -9.61 -0.89
N ILE A 40 -2.92 -8.77 -1.65
CA ILE A 40 -2.65 -8.63 -3.08
C ILE A 40 -1.28 -7.99 -3.32
N GLU A 41 -0.91 -6.99 -2.53
CA GLU A 41 0.41 -6.35 -2.59
C GLU A 41 1.54 -7.34 -2.24
N GLU A 42 1.35 -8.18 -1.23
CA GLU A 42 2.31 -9.25 -0.88
C GLU A 42 2.44 -10.30 -2.00
N ILE A 43 1.32 -10.74 -2.59
CA ILE A 43 1.34 -11.65 -3.73
C ILE A 43 2.11 -11.03 -4.90
N LEU A 44 1.85 -9.76 -5.22
CA LEU A 44 2.56 -9.05 -6.29
C LEU A 44 4.05 -8.96 -6.01
N PHE A 45 4.44 -8.67 -4.77
CA PHE A 45 5.83 -8.67 -4.34
C PHE A 45 6.50 -10.03 -4.61
N LEU A 46 5.88 -11.14 -4.20
CA LEU A 46 6.41 -12.49 -4.41
C LEU A 46 6.48 -12.90 -5.89
N LEU A 47 5.59 -12.36 -6.73
CA LEU A 47 5.57 -12.63 -8.17
C LEU A 47 6.66 -11.86 -8.94
N GLU A 48 7.32 -10.87 -8.35
CA GLU A 48 8.46 -10.22 -8.97
C GLU A 48 9.67 -11.16 -9.04
N ARG A 49 10.32 -11.25 -10.21
CA ARG A 49 11.48 -12.15 -10.45
C ARG A 49 12.57 -12.09 -9.38
N PRO A 50 12.98 -10.92 -8.84
CA PRO A 50 14.00 -10.85 -7.80
C PRO A 50 13.66 -11.61 -6.51
N HIS A 51 12.37 -11.82 -6.23
CA HIS A 51 11.89 -12.51 -5.03
C HIS A 51 11.62 -14.00 -5.25
N TRP A 52 11.82 -14.49 -6.47
CA TRP A 52 11.67 -15.92 -6.74
C TRP A 52 12.78 -16.72 -6.04
N PRO A 53 12.57 -18.00 -5.74
CA PRO A 53 13.64 -18.90 -5.36
C PRO A 53 14.80 -18.87 -6.38
N SER A 54 16.05 -18.90 -5.90
CA SER A 54 17.26 -18.74 -6.74
C SER A 54 17.33 -19.72 -7.91
N VAL A 55 16.79 -20.94 -7.72
CA VAL A 55 16.71 -21.99 -8.75
C VAL A 55 15.89 -21.53 -9.96
N LEU A 56 14.80 -20.78 -9.72
CA LEU A 56 13.92 -20.26 -10.76
C LEU A 56 14.44 -18.97 -11.40
N GLN A 57 15.37 -18.27 -10.73
CA GLN A 57 16.00 -17.06 -11.28
C GLN A 57 17.09 -17.38 -12.32
N GLN A 58 17.81 -18.49 -12.15
CA GLN A 58 19.01 -18.84 -12.92
C GLN A 58 18.75 -19.87 -14.03
N SER A 59 17.69 -20.66 -13.90
CA SER A 59 17.37 -21.74 -14.83
C SER A 59 16.91 -21.21 -16.19
N SER A 60 17.55 -21.69 -17.26
CA SER A 60 17.16 -21.44 -18.66
C SER A 60 16.47 -22.65 -19.30
N THR A 61 15.81 -23.50 -18.48
CA THR A 61 15.04 -24.63 -19.02
C THR A 61 13.72 -24.15 -19.64
N ALA A 62 13.22 -24.88 -20.63
CA ALA A 62 11.92 -24.58 -21.23
C ALA A 62 10.77 -24.57 -20.20
N GLU A 63 10.84 -25.48 -19.22
CA GLU A 63 9.89 -25.54 -18.09
C GLU A 63 9.90 -24.27 -17.25
N VAL A 64 11.09 -23.70 -16.95
CA VAL A 64 11.18 -22.45 -16.18
C VAL A 64 10.70 -21.26 -17.01
N ALA A 65 10.86 -21.27 -18.34
CA ALA A 65 10.29 -20.24 -19.21
C ALA A 65 8.75 -20.28 -19.25
N GLU A 66 8.16 -21.47 -19.32
CA GLU A 66 6.70 -21.65 -19.24
C GLU A 66 6.16 -21.23 -17.87
N PHE A 67 6.83 -21.63 -16.80
CA PHE A 67 6.49 -21.23 -15.44
C PHE A 67 6.56 -19.70 -15.28
N ALA A 68 7.62 -19.07 -15.79
CA ALA A 68 7.78 -17.62 -15.75
C ALA A 68 6.67 -16.89 -16.52
N THR A 69 6.23 -17.45 -17.65
CA THR A 69 5.12 -16.93 -18.43
C THR A 69 3.82 -17.01 -17.63
N THR A 70 3.57 -18.14 -16.97
CA THR A 70 2.38 -18.34 -16.13
C THR A 70 2.35 -17.39 -14.93
N LEU A 71 3.48 -17.23 -14.24
CA LEU A 71 3.59 -16.26 -13.13
C LEU A 71 3.41 -14.82 -13.61
N GLY A 72 3.91 -14.47 -14.79
CA GLY A 72 3.67 -13.17 -15.42
C GLY A 72 2.18 -12.91 -15.65
N GLN A 73 1.46 -13.86 -16.25
CA GLN A 73 0.01 -13.76 -16.45
C GLN A 73 -0.75 -13.66 -15.12
N LEU A 74 -0.31 -14.37 -14.09
CA LEU A 74 -0.89 -14.29 -12.76
C LEU A 74 -0.67 -12.90 -12.13
N LYS A 75 0.54 -12.36 -12.26
CA LYS A 75 0.88 -11.00 -11.82
C LYS A 75 -0.02 -9.97 -12.48
N ASP A 76 -0.21 -10.05 -13.80
CA ASP A 76 -1.08 -9.14 -14.54
C ASP A 76 -2.52 -9.15 -14.00
N LYS A 77 -3.05 -10.34 -13.66
CA LYS A 77 -4.38 -10.49 -13.04
C LYS A 77 -4.46 -9.85 -11.66
N PHE A 78 -3.44 -10.00 -10.82
CA PHE A 78 -3.40 -9.36 -9.51
C PHE A 78 -3.24 -7.85 -9.61
N GLN A 79 -2.44 -7.34 -10.55
CA GLN A 79 -2.33 -5.90 -10.81
C GLN A 79 -3.66 -5.30 -11.27
N ALA A 80 -4.37 -5.99 -12.16
CA ALA A 80 -5.71 -5.57 -12.58
C ALA A 80 -6.69 -5.56 -11.39
N THR A 81 -6.66 -6.60 -10.56
CA THR A 81 -7.48 -6.70 -9.35
C THR A 81 -7.18 -5.57 -8.36
N LEU A 82 -5.90 -5.27 -8.11
CA LEU A 82 -5.49 -4.19 -7.22
C LEU A 82 -6.03 -2.83 -7.69
N ARG A 83 -5.91 -2.52 -8.99
CA ARG A 83 -6.46 -1.27 -9.55
C ARG A 83 -7.97 -1.16 -9.38
N ILE A 84 -8.69 -2.27 -9.53
CA ILE A 84 -10.14 -2.31 -9.30
C ILE A 84 -10.45 -2.04 -7.82
N LEU A 85 -9.71 -2.68 -6.91
CA LEU A 85 -9.86 -2.50 -5.47
C LEU A 85 -9.59 -1.05 -5.05
N GLU A 86 -8.51 -0.44 -5.55
CA GLU A 86 -8.15 0.96 -5.27
C GLU A 86 -9.20 1.93 -5.82
N SER A 87 -9.70 1.69 -7.04
CA SER A 87 -10.81 2.47 -7.59
C SER A 87 -12.08 2.33 -6.76
N PHE A 88 -12.38 1.13 -6.26
CA PHE A 88 -13.50 0.91 -5.36
C PHE A 88 -13.30 1.66 -4.04
N GLN A 89 -12.13 1.57 -3.42
CA GLN A 89 -11.80 2.27 -2.17
C GLN A 89 -11.97 3.79 -2.32
N SER A 90 -11.39 4.38 -3.37
CA SER A 90 -11.52 5.82 -3.66
C SER A 90 -12.97 6.27 -3.87
N LYS A 91 -13.81 5.45 -4.51
CA LYS A 91 -15.24 5.77 -4.70
C LYS A 91 -16.07 5.59 -3.44
N ASN A 92 -15.70 4.66 -2.56
CA ASN A 92 -16.42 4.41 -1.31
C ASN A 92 -16.04 5.40 -0.22
N SER A 93 -14.81 5.92 -0.22
CA SER A 93 -14.40 7.01 0.69
C SER A 93 -15.26 8.27 0.46
N GLU A 94 -15.67 8.54 -0.78
CA GLU A 94 -16.58 9.65 -1.12
C GLU A 94 -18.05 9.41 -0.71
N ARG A 95 -18.44 8.18 -0.33
CA ARG A 95 -19.84 7.76 -0.18
C ARG A 95 -20.20 7.24 1.21
N VAL A 96 -19.42 7.55 2.24
CA VAL A 96 -19.71 7.15 3.63
C VAL A 96 -20.89 7.96 4.19
N PHE A 97 -22.10 7.72 3.67
CA PHE A 97 -23.33 7.95 4.40
C PHE A 97 -23.58 6.71 5.26
N ASN A 98 -23.57 6.94 6.57
CA ASN A 98 -23.89 6.00 7.65
C ASN A 98 -24.90 4.92 7.22
N THR A 99 -24.51 3.66 7.36
CA THR A 99 -25.47 2.59 7.68
C THR A 99 -25.40 2.33 9.17
#